data_AF-A0A925VPJ5-F1
#
_entry.id   AF-A0A925VPJ5-F1
#
_cell.length_a   1.000
_cell.length_b   1.000
_cell.length_c   1.000
_cell.angle_alpha   90.00
_cell.angle_beta   90.00
_cell.angle_gamma   90.00
#
_symmetry.space_group_name_H-M   'P 1'
#
loop_
_entity.id
_entity.type
_entity.pdbx_description
1 polymer ?
#
loop_
_entity_poly.entity_id
_entity_poly.type
_entity_poly.pdbx_seq_one_letter_code
_entity_poly.pdbx_strand_id
1 'polypeptide(L)' 'MRYPDLPITAALPDLLTALAAHERVIVQAPPGAGKTTVVPLALLEAPWRGGGRILVLEPRQLAA' A
#
# COMPACT_ATOMS: atom_id res chain seq x y z
N MET A 1 13.67 -1.96 1.81
CA MET A 1 13.65 -2.82 0.59
C MET A 1 13.91 -2.01 -0.69
N ARG A 2 14.38 -2.62 -1.79
CA ARG A 2 14.29 -1.99 -3.14
C ARG A 2 12.99 -2.47 -3.81
N TYR A 3 12.13 -1.55 -4.22
CA TYR A 3 10.90 -1.86 -4.96
C TYR A 3 11.19 -1.93 -6.47
N PRO A 4 10.42 -2.74 -7.23
CA PRO A 4 10.43 -2.64 -8.69
C PRO A 4 10.04 -1.23 -9.14
N ASP A 5 10.55 -0.79 -10.29
CA ASP A 5 10.27 0.53 -10.86
C ASP A 5 8.82 0.59 -11.35
N LEU A 6 7.92 1.00 -10.45
CA LEU A 6 6.49 1.10 -10.68
C LEU A 6 6.00 2.49 -10.28
N PRO A 7 4.98 3.05 -10.97
CA PRO A 7 4.50 4.41 -10.74
C PRO A 7 4.12 4.71 -9.29
N ILE A 8 3.64 3.71 -8.54
CA ILE A 8 3.25 3.88 -7.12
C ILE A 8 4.42 4.21 -6.19
N THR A 9 5.66 3.88 -6.57
CA THR A 9 6.85 4.07 -5.70
C THR A 9 7.07 5.52 -5.32
N ALA A 10 6.77 6.46 -6.23
CA ALA A 10 6.86 7.89 -5.98
C ALA A 10 5.90 8.39 -4.88
N ALA A 11 4.77 7.70 -4.67
CA ALA A 11 3.76 8.06 -3.68
C ALA A 11 3.99 7.41 -2.30
N LEU A 12 4.97 6.51 -2.15
CA LEU A 12 5.20 5.79 -0.89
C LEU A 12 5.62 6.68 0.28
N PRO A 13 6.53 7.67 0.12
CA PRO A 13 6.92 8.52 1.24
C PRO A 13 5.75 9.29 1.84
N ASP A 14 4.90 9.85 0.98
CA ASP A 14 3.70 10.60 1.39
C ASP A 14 2.67 9.67 2.03
N LEU A 15 2.45 8.49 1.46
CA LEU A 15 1.56 7.48 2.02
C LEU A 15 1.98 7.04 3.42
N LEU A 16 3.27 6.74 3.63
CA LEU A 16 3.80 6.30 4.92
C LEU A 16 3.71 7.41 5.98
N THR A 17 3.98 8.65 5.58
CA THR A 17 3.86 9.82 6.45
C THR A 17 2.40 10.05 6.84
N ALA A 18 1.47 9.98 5.88
CA ALA A 18 0.05 10.14 6.15
C ALA A 18 -0.50 9.03 7.06
N LEU A 19 -0.09 7.77 6.88
CA LEU A 19 -0.53 6.66 7.76
C LEU A 19 0.10 6.70 9.15
N ALA A 20 1.24 7.38 9.33
CA ALA A 20 1.80 7.62 10.65
C ALA A 20 1.02 8.69 11.44
N ALA A 21 0.37 9.62 10.75
CA ALA A 21 -0.39 10.73 11.35
C ALA A 21 -1.92 10.51 11.37
N HIS A 22 -2.44 9.61 10.53
CA HIS A 22 -3.87 9.41 10.33
C HIS A 22 -4.22 7.92 10.31
N GLU A 23 -5.39 7.57 10.84
CA GLU A 23 -5.89 6.19 10.85
C GLU A 23 -6.28 5.67 9.46
N ARG A 24 -6.53 6.56 8.50
CA ARG A 24 -7.07 6.22 7.16
C ARG A 24 -6.44 7.10 6.10
N VAL A 25 -6.01 6.48 5.01
CA VAL A 25 -5.47 7.15 3.84
C VAL A 25 -6.08 6.54 2.58
N ILE A 26 -6.45 7.39 1.63
CA ILE A 26 -6.91 6.98 0.31
C ILE A 26 -5.75 7.12 -0.67
N VAL A 27 -5.45 6.04 -1.39
CA VAL A 27 -4.43 6.04 -2.43
C VAL A 27 -5.13 5.98 -3.79
N GLN A 28 -4.96 7.04 -4.58
CA GLN A 28 -5.38 7.07 -5.96
C GLN A 28 -4.18 6.78 -6.86
N ALA A 29 -4.30 5.75 -7.70
CA ALA A 29 -3.29 5.40 -8.68
C ALA A 29 -3.97 4.76 -9.91
N PRO A 30 -3.43 4.94 -11.12
CA PRO A 30 -3.99 4.34 -12.32
C PRO A 30 -3.93 2.80 -12.25
N PRO A 31 -4.78 2.08 -13.01
CA PRO A 31 -4.68 0.63 -13.15
C PRO A 31 -3.26 0.22 -13.58
N GLY A 32 -2.75 -0.88 -13.02
CA GLY A 32 -1.39 -1.35 -13.33
C GLY A 32 -0.25 -0.58 -12.63
N ALA A 33 -0.52 0.47 -11.85
CA ALA A 33 0.52 1.25 -11.16
C ALA A 33 1.31 0.48 -10.07
N GLY A 34 0.93 -0.76 -9.76
CA GLY A 34 1.58 -1.57 -8.71
C GLY A 34 0.98 -1.40 -7.31
N LYS A 35 -0.18 -0.75 -7.16
CA LYS A 35 -0.80 -0.47 -5.85
C LYS A 35 -0.99 -1.72 -4.97
N THR A 36 -1.44 -2.84 -5.54
CA THR A 36 -1.70 -4.08 -4.77
C THR A 36 -0.41 -4.88 -4.53
N THR A 37 0.65 -4.58 -5.27
CA THR A 37 1.94 -5.28 -5.19
C THR A 37 2.90 -4.60 -4.21
N VAL A 38 3.10 -3.29 -4.36
CA VAL A 38 4.16 -2.55 -3.64
C VAL A 38 3.67 -1.96 -2.33
N VAL A 39 2.43 -1.44 -2.27
CA VAL A 39 1.93 -0.79 -1.06
C VAL A 39 1.94 -1.75 0.13
N PRO A 40 1.40 -2.98 0.05
CA PRO A 40 1.42 -3.87 1.20
C PRO A 40 2.85 -4.17 1.68
N LEU A 41 3.81 -4.33 0.76
CA LEU A 41 5.21 -4.56 1.09
C LEU A 41 5.83 -3.36 1.82
N ALA A 42 5.56 -2.13 1.36
CA ALA A 42 6.05 -0.93 2.02
C ALA A 42 5.47 -0.74 3.42
N LEU A 43 4.21 -1.12 3.62
CA LEU A 43 3.56 -1.08 4.92
C LEU A 43 4.12 -2.15 5.88
N LEU A 44 4.68 -3.27 5.39
CA LEU A 44 5.35 -4.25 6.25
C LEU A 44 6.59 -3.68 6.94
N GLU A 45 7.30 -2.76 6.29
CA GLU A 45 8.48 -2.08 6.84
C GLU A 45 8.09 -0.87 7.73
N ALA A 46 6.81 -0.50 7.81
CA ALA A 46 6.39 0.71 8.53
C ALA A 46 6.56 0.55 10.05
N PRO A 47 7.25 1.49 10.75
CA PRO A 47 7.49 1.39 12.19
C PRO A 47 6.21 1.31 13.03
N TRP A 48 5.17 2.03 12.62
CA TRP A 48 3.87 2.06 13.30
C TRP A 48 3.11 0.72 13.23
N ARG A 49 3.43 -0.15 12.27
CA ARG A 49 2.85 -1.50 12.22
C ARG A 49 3.36 -2.37 13.37
N GLY A 50 4.62 -2.18 13.77
CA GLY A 50 5.28 -3.03 14.77
C GLY A 50 5.23 -4.51 14.38
N GLY A 51 4.69 -5.34 15.28
CA GLY A 51 4.45 -6.78 15.03
C GLY A 51 3.09 -7.11 14.38
N GLY A 52 2.28 -6.10 14.03
CA GLY A 52 0.93 -6.28 13.50
C GLY A 52 0.89 -6.91 12.10
N ARG A 53 -0.26 -7.46 11.73
CA ARG A 53 -0.47 -8.06 10.39
C ARG A 53 -1.14 -7.08 9.45
N ILE A 54 -0.89 -7.23 8.16
CA ILE A 54 -1.58 -6.47 7.10
C ILE A 54 -2.58 -7.40 6.44
N LEU A 55 -3.84 -6.98 6.39
CA LEU A 55 -4.89 -7.64 5.63
C LEU A 55 -5.13 -6.87 4.34
N VAL A 56 -4.94 -7.53 3.20
CA VAL A 56 -5.27 -6.99 1.88
C VAL A 56 -6.55 -7.65 1.41
N LEU A 57 -7.57 -6.84 1.13
CA LEU A 57 -8.83 -7.33 0.59
C LEU A 57 -8.77 -7.22 -0.93
N GLU A 58 -9.01 -8.34 -1.62
CA GLU A 58 -9.23 -8.34 -3.06
C GLU A 58 -10.71 -8.51 -3.36
N PRO A 59 -11.24 -7.83 -4.41
CA PRO A 59 -12.65 -7.98 -4.78
C PRO A 59 -12.93 -9.45 -5.12
N ARG A 60 -14.03 -10.00 -4.60
CA ARG A 60 -14.52 -11.29 -5.08
C ARG A 60 -14.86 -11.16 -6.57
N GLN A 61 -14.49 -12.12 -7.41
CA GLN A 61 -15.13 -12.21 -8.72
C GLN A 61 -16.62 -12.46 -8.48
N LEU A 62 -17.48 -11.65 -9.11
CA LEU A 62 -18.90 -11.93 -9.18
C LEU A 62 -19.06 -13.23 -9.97
N ALA A 63 -19.46 -14.31 -9.29
CA ALA A 63 -20.00 -15.46 -9.99
C ALA A 63 -21.24 -14.97 -10.76
N ALA A 64 -21.21 -15.14 -12.08
CA ALA A 64 -22.36 -14.92 -12.96
C ALA A 64 -23.40 -16.03 -12.79
#